data_AF-A0A382J799-F1
#
_entry.id   AF-A0A382J799-F1
#
_cell.length_a   1.000
_cell.length_b   1.000
_cell.length_c   1.000
_cell.angle_alpha   90.00
_cell.angle_beta   90.00
_cell.angle_gamma   90.00
#
_symmetry.space_group_name_H-M   'P 1'
#
loop_
_entity.id
_entity.type
_entity.pdbx_description
1 polymer ?
#
loop_
_entity_poly.entity_id
_entity_poly.type
_entity_poly.pdbx_seq_one_letter_code
_entity_poly.pdbx_strand_id
1 'polypeptide(L)'
;ARKNMGLSIVREGRELELDDGWCTTERNAALERWWGAQVEFSKEMDTVFGVSNNKQHAHNLSGVAKKQWDYWKDSDDETIQDIKARMKEEDFEMFVCMTVADEIKKNLGIVRKLIFAENPGKGQRGKGKSDKRHDAESQATAAIERRKKQGLAGASDDDEGKSDQEKLEALEKALADAGITSDEIEEIDVKNIVDLGHKVLFLERSMDSDAFFSVEKEVGKLLVYINKNHKAYRYLISTLDLMENDDDLEEEGLRDRAHQASKAVNLLLSAWARLEDEAKGDELRKIMLFRRDWGRISEDFLADPDEKEEDWTS
;
A
#
# COMPACT_ATOMS: atom_id res chain seq x y z
N ALA A 1 -31.01 -11.44 8.43
CA ALA A 1 -29.61 -11.00 8.63
C ALA A 1 -28.98 -10.36 7.38
N ARG A 2 -29.28 -10.80 6.14
CA ARG A 2 -28.68 -10.24 4.90
C ARG A 2 -29.13 -8.81 4.51
N LYS A 3 -29.95 -8.14 5.34
CA LYS A 3 -30.66 -6.88 5.00
C LYS A 3 -30.24 -5.67 5.84
N ASN A 4 -29.27 -5.81 6.75
CA ASN A 4 -28.79 -4.73 7.62
C ASN A 4 -27.31 -4.48 7.35
N MET A 5 -26.98 -4.02 6.14
CA MET A 5 -25.61 -3.68 5.74
C MET A 5 -25.70 -2.41 4.90
N GLY A 6 -24.81 -1.46 5.13
CA GLY A 6 -24.81 -0.19 4.40
C GLY A 6 -24.66 1.02 5.31
N LEU A 7 -24.63 2.18 4.67
CA LEU A 7 -24.62 3.47 5.32
C LEU A 7 -26.06 3.87 5.66
N SER A 8 -26.34 4.17 6.93
CA SER A 8 -27.63 4.75 7.33
C SER A 8 -27.66 6.24 6.97
N ILE A 9 -28.58 6.63 6.10
CA ILE A 9 -28.77 8.01 5.68
C ILE A 9 -29.91 8.59 6.51
N VAL A 10 -29.58 9.49 7.44
CA VAL A 10 -30.49 10.03 8.46
C VAL A 10 -30.75 11.51 8.21
N ARG A 11 -32.03 11.88 8.21
CA ARG A 11 -32.48 13.26 8.06
C ARG A 11 -33.31 13.65 9.26
N GLU A 12 -32.89 14.69 10.00
CA GLU A 12 -33.61 15.17 11.19
C GLU A 12 -33.92 14.04 12.20
N GLY A 13 -32.94 13.18 12.48
CA GLY A 13 -33.10 12.03 13.36
C GLY A 13 -34.00 10.90 12.82
N ARG A 14 -34.46 10.95 11.55
CA ARG A 14 -35.20 9.88 10.88
C ARG A 14 -34.38 9.26 9.76
N GLU A 15 -34.16 7.95 9.81
CA GLU A 15 -33.54 7.19 8.72
C GLU A 15 -34.43 7.28 7.46
N LEU A 16 -33.84 7.73 6.36
CA LEU A 16 -34.44 7.72 5.03
C LEU A 16 -34.25 6.35 4.40
N GLU A 17 -33.01 5.91 4.32
CA GLU A 17 -32.62 4.63 3.75
C GLU A 17 -31.34 4.07 4.38
N LEU A 18 -31.17 2.76 4.21
CA LEU A 18 -29.93 2.06 4.46
C LEU A 18 -29.31 1.71 3.09
N ASP A 19 -28.28 2.45 2.71
CA ASP A 19 -27.68 2.39 1.38
C ASP A 19 -26.51 1.38 1.36
N ASP A 20 -26.71 0.25 0.69
CA ASP A 20 -25.69 -0.78 0.52
C ASP A 20 -24.65 -0.44 -0.56
N GLY A 21 -24.83 0.65 -1.31
CA GLY A 21 -23.88 1.16 -2.29
C GLY A 21 -22.52 1.56 -1.70
N TRP A 22 -22.46 1.77 -0.39
CA TRP A 22 -21.25 2.08 0.39
C TRP A 22 -20.49 0.82 0.89
N CYS A 23 -21.11 -0.35 0.73
CA CYS A 23 -20.46 -1.64 1.02
C CYS A 23 -19.54 -2.04 -0.14
N THR A 24 -18.42 -2.70 0.16
CA THR A 24 -17.63 -3.38 -0.89
C THR A 24 -18.38 -4.62 -1.39
N THR A 25 -18.33 -4.85 -2.71
CA THR A 25 -18.88 -6.05 -3.36
C THR A 25 -17.89 -7.22 -3.43
N GLU A 26 -16.67 -7.03 -2.91
CA GLU A 26 -15.56 -7.97 -3.06
C GLU A 26 -15.54 -9.05 -1.96
N ARG A 27 -14.42 -9.80 -1.88
CA ARG A 27 -14.13 -10.86 -0.91
C ARG A 27 -14.45 -10.49 0.56
N ASN A 28 -14.47 -9.21 0.88
CA ASN A 28 -14.71 -8.65 2.22
C ASN A 28 -16.19 -8.32 2.51
N ALA A 29 -17.13 -8.62 1.61
CA ALA A 29 -18.57 -8.38 1.80
C ALA A 29 -19.19 -9.02 3.07
N ALA A 30 -18.53 -10.01 3.67
CA ALA A 30 -18.96 -10.59 4.95
C ALA A 30 -18.69 -9.68 6.17
N LEU A 31 -17.70 -8.79 6.07
CA LEU A 31 -17.25 -7.89 7.13
C LEU A 31 -18.05 -6.59 7.19
N GLU A 32 -18.70 -6.24 6.08
CA GLU A 32 -19.67 -5.15 5.97
C GLU A 32 -20.90 -5.30 6.91
N ARG A 33 -20.98 -6.41 7.65
CA ARG A 33 -22.00 -6.71 8.68
C ARG A 33 -21.60 -6.32 10.09
N TRP A 34 -20.32 -6.04 10.31
CA TRP A 34 -19.74 -5.87 11.65
C TRP A 34 -19.50 -4.40 12.00
N TRP A 35 -19.83 -3.49 11.09
CA TRP A 35 -19.88 -2.06 11.33
C TRP A 35 -21.27 -1.51 11.03
N GLY A 36 -21.56 -0.38 11.67
CA GLY A 36 -22.65 0.52 11.29
C GLY A 36 -22.11 1.93 11.21
N ALA A 37 -22.44 2.65 10.16
CA ALA A 37 -22.09 4.06 9.99
C ALA A 37 -23.34 4.82 9.57
N GLN A 38 -23.45 6.06 10.03
CA GLN A 38 -24.57 6.92 9.73
C GLN A 38 -24.07 8.29 9.27
N VAL A 39 -24.79 8.88 8.33
CA VAL A 39 -24.66 10.28 7.96
C VAL A 39 -25.95 10.97 8.32
N GLU A 40 -25.86 11.90 9.26
CA GLU A 40 -26.99 12.69 9.72
C GLU A 40 -26.90 14.12 9.20
N PHE A 41 -27.99 14.62 8.65
CA PHE A 41 -28.09 15.98 8.16
C PHE A 41 -29.46 16.60 8.44
N SER A 42 -29.51 17.93 8.37
CA SER A 42 -30.73 18.71 8.55
C SER A 42 -31.45 18.92 7.22
N LYS A 43 -32.75 19.26 7.28
CA LYS A 43 -33.60 19.44 6.09
C LYS A 43 -33.08 20.46 5.07
N GLU A 44 -32.20 21.37 5.47
CA GLU A 44 -31.59 22.36 4.58
C GLU A 44 -30.69 21.72 3.53
N MET A 45 -30.20 20.50 3.77
CA MET A 45 -29.38 19.73 2.82
C MET A 45 -30.21 18.86 1.87
N ASP A 46 -31.54 18.93 1.91
CA ASP A 46 -32.43 18.11 1.08
C ASP A 46 -32.14 18.30 -0.42
N THR A 47 -31.89 19.54 -0.84
CA THR A 47 -31.57 19.86 -2.24
C THR A 47 -30.21 19.27 -2.63
N VAL A 48 -29.19 19.49 -1.81
CA VAL A 48 -27.82 19.03 -2.07
C VAL A 48 -27.75 17.51 -2.21
N PHE A 49 -28.32 16.77 -1.24
CA PHE A 49 -28.29 15.31 -1.25
C PHE A 49 -29.34 14.68 -2.18
N GLY A 50 -30.16 15.47 -2.86
CA GLY A 50 -31.16 14.99 -3.80
C GLY A 50 -32.23 14.14 -3.11
N VAL A 51 -32.76 14.63 -1.98
CA VAL A 51 -33.79 13.92 -1.21
C VAL A 51 -35.08 13.84 -2.02
N SER A 52 -35.58 12.61 -2.21
CA SER A 52 -36.78 12.33 -2.97
C SER A 52 -38.03 12.99 -2.38
N ASN A 53 -39.06 13.24 -3.21
CA ASN A 53 -40.29 13.89 -2.74
C ASN A 53 -41.04 13.06 -1.67
N ASN A 54 -40.97 11.72 -1.77
CA ASN A 54 -41.50 10.83 -0.73
C ASN A 54 -40.59 10.72 0.51
N LYS A 55 -39.44 11.41 0.53
CA LYS A 55 -38.45 11.44 1.60
C LYS A 55 -38.03 10.04 2.03
N GLN A 56 -37.73 9.21 1.03
CA GLN A 56 -37.28 7.83 1.23
C GLN A 56 -35.85 7.62 0.75
N HIS A 57 -35.31 8.48 -0.13
CA HIS A 57 -34.00 8.29 -0.74
C HIS A 57 -33.24 9.60 -0.89
N ALA A 58 -31.91 9.56 -0.87
CA ALA A 58 -30.99 10.67 -1.14
C ALA A 58 -30.18 10.38 -2.42
N HIS A 59 -30.78 10.67 -3.58
CA HIS A 59 -30.29 10.19 -4.88
C HIS A 59 -28.88 10.69 -5.24
N ASN A 60 -28.53 11.94 -4.90
CA ASN A 60 -27.22 12.48 -5.24
C ASN A 60 -26.13 11.82 -4.38
N LEU A 61 -26.40 11.66 -3.07
CA LEU A 61 -25.45 11.06 -2.13
C LEU A 61 -25.20 9.57 -2.46
N SER A 62 -26.26 8.80 -2.74
CA SER A 62 -26.11 7.42 -3.19
C SER A 62 -25.44 7.32 -4.56
N GLY A 63 -25.72 8.27 -5.47
CA GLY A 63 -25.14 8.32 -6.81
C GLY A 63 -23.62 8.54 -6.83
N VAL A 64 -23.05 9.14 -5.78
CA VAL A 64 -21.60 9.37 -5.66
C VAL A 64 -20.86 8.26 -4.89
N ALA A 65 -21.58 7.34 -4.24
CA ALA A 65 -20.99 6.28 -3.41
C ALA A 65 -19.87 5.50 -4.13
N LYS A 66 -20.07 5.20 -5.42
CA LYS A 66 -19.12 4.44 -6.25
C LYS A 66 -18.29 5.29 -7.21
N LYS A 67 -18.37 6.62 -7.12
CA LYS A 67 -17.63 7.53 -8.01
C LYS A 67 -16.36 8.05 -7.34
N GLN A 68 -15.36 8.39 -8.14
CA GLN A 68 -14.18 9.16 -7.73
C GLN A 68 -14.16 10.50 -8.48
N TRP A 69 -13.35 11.46 -8.03
CA TRP A 69 -13.24 12.78 -8.67
C TRP A 69 -12.91 12.68 -10.16
N ASP A 70 -12.10 11.70 -10.56
CA ASP A 70 -11.73 11.43 -11.96
C ASP A 70 -12.93 11.14 -12.87
N TYR A 71 -14.09 10.76 -12.33
CA TYR A 71 -15.33 10.60 -13.11
C TYR A 71 -15.77 11.90 -13.81
N TRP A 72 -15.40 13.06 -13.26
CA TRP A 72 -15.73 14.38 -13.81
C TRP A 72 -14.56 15.02 -14.55
N LYS A 73 -13.50 14.27 -14.83
CA LYS A 73 -12.33 14.80 -15.54
C LYS A 73 -12.68 15.17 -16.98
N ASP A 74 -12.40 16.41 -17.38
CA ASP A 74 -12.72 16.91 -18.73
C ASP A 74 -11.53 16.78 -19.70
N SER A 75 -10.30 16.68 -19.18
CA SER A 75 -9.08 16.49 -19.98
C SER A 75 -8.03 15.69 -19.23
N ASP A 76 -7.21 14.92 -19.96
CA ASP A 76 -6.19 14.02 -19.38
C ASP A 76 -5.15 14.74 -18.49
N ASP A 77 -4.95 16.03 -18.69
CA ASP A 77 -3.98 16.87 -17.96
C ASP A 77 -4.58 17.57 -16.72
N GLU A 78 -5.89 17.46 -16.48
CA GLU A 78 -6.57 18.10 -15.34
C GLU A 78 -6.20 17.40 -14.02
N THR A 79 -5.81 18.17 -13.00
CA THR A 79 -5.52 17.63 -11.66
C THR A 79 -6.80 17.53 -10.82
N ILE A 80 -6.81 16.70 -9.78
CA ILE A 80 -7.93 16.60 -8.83
C ILE A 80 -8.26 17.97 -8.18
N GLN A 81 -7.26 18.83 -7.99
CA GLN A 81 -7.49 20.18 -7.45
C GLN A 81 -8.23 21.07 -8.45
N ASP A 82 -7.91 20.96 -9.73
CA ASP A 82 -8.60 21.68 -10.81
C ASP A 82 -10.06 21.20 -10.93
N ILE A 83 -10.28 19.88 -10.90
CA ILE A 83 -11.63 19.28 -10.90
C ILE A 83 -12.45 19.80 -9.71
N LYS A 84 -11.87 19.81 -8.50
CA LYS A 84 -12.53 20.32 -7.30
C LYS A 84 -12.87 21.81 -7.40
N ALA A 85 -11.94 22.63 -7.91
CA ALA A 85 -12.14 24.07 -8.06
C ALA A 85 -13.27 24.36 -9.05
N ARG A 86 -13.25 23.71 -10.22
CA ARG A 86 -14.28 23.84 -11.24
C ARG A 86 -15.64 23.35 -10.76
N MET A 87 -15.70 22.15 -10.19
CA MET A 87 -16.97 21.57 -9.72
C MET A 87 -17.62 22.42 -8.63
N LYS A 88 -16.82 23.05 -7.77
CA LYS A 88 -17.32 23.98 -6.76
C LYS A 88 -18.02 25.20 -7.37
N GLU A 89 -17.63 25.63 -8.56
CA GLU A 89 -18.24 26.75 -9.29
C GLU A 89 -19.41 26.31 -10.18
N GLU A 90 -19.28 25.18 -10.89
CA GLU A 90 -20.24 24.69 -11.88
C GLU A 90 -21.41 23.89 -11.26
N ASP A 91 -21.11 23.04 -10.27
CA ASP A 91 -22.07 22.14 -9.62
C ASP A 91 -21.72 21.96 -8.13
N PHE A 92 -22.05 23.01 -7.36
CA PHE A 92 -21.77 23.06 -5.93
C PHE A 92 -22.43 21.91 -5.14
N GLU A 93 -23.60 21.45 -5.57
CA GLU A 93 -24.32 20.36 -4.90
C GLU A 93 -23.54 19.04 -5.01
N MET A 94 -23.05 18.71 -6.21
CA MET A 94 -22.24 17.52 -6.42
C MET A 94 -20.85 17.64 -5.79
N PHE A 95 -20.26 18.83 -5.78
CA PHE A 95 -19.01 19.08 -5.04
C PHE A 95 -19.16 18.75 -3.55
N VAL A 96 -20.26 19.19 -2.92
CA VAL A 96 -20.56 18.87 -1.51
C VAL A 96 -20.79 17.37 -1.32
N CYS A 97 -21.59 16.73 -2.19
CA CYS A 97 -21.84 15.29 -2.12
C CYS A 97 -20.53 14.48 -2.22
N MET A 98 -19.65 14.83 -3.14
CA MET A 98 -18.35 14.17 -3.31
C MET A 98 -17.41 14.40 -2.12
N THR A 99 -17.40 15.60 -1.55
CA THR A 99 -16.61 15.91 -0.35
C THR A 99 -17.08 15.08 0.85
N VAL A 100 -18.39 14.98 1.03
CA VAL A 100 -18.99 14.12 2.06
C VAL A 100 -18.69 12.64 1.79
N ALA A 101 -18.76 12.21 0.53
CA ALA A 101 -18.45 10.84 0.13
C ALA A 101 -16.99 10.45 0.42
N ASP A 102 -16.02 11.32 0.15
CA ASP A 102 -14.61 11.09 0.50
C ASP A 102 -14.44 10.88 2.00
N GLU A 103 -15.08 11.72 2.82
CA GLU A 103 -14.98 11.64 4.28
C GLU A 103 -15.62 10.35 4.82
N ILE A 104 -16.79 9.96 4.28
CA ILE A 104 -17.42 8.68 4.62
C ILE A 104 -16.49 7.52 4.26
N LYS A 105 -15.94 7.50 3.04
CA LYS A 105 -15.03 6.44 2.57
C LYS A 105 -13.79 6.33 3.44
N LYS A 106 -13.20 7.46 3.83
CA LYS A 106 -12.06 7.52 4.75
C LYS A 106 -12.41 6.88 6.10
N ASN A 107 -13.53 7.28 6.70
CA ASN A 107 -13.97 6.77 7.99
C ASN A 107 -14.34 5.28 7.94
N LEU A 108 -15.01 4.83 6.87
CA LEU A 108 -15.27 3.41 6.63
C LEU A 108 -13.98 2.62 6.45
N GLY A 109 -12.95 3.19 5.81
CA GLY A 109 -11.62 2.59 5.71
C GLY A 109 -11.02 2.29 7.08
N ILE A 110 -11.06 3.26 8.00
CA ILE A 110 -10.56 3.12 9.38
C ILE A 110 -11.35 2.04 10.13
N VAL A 111 -12.68 2.10 10.10
CA VAL A 111 -13.55 1.14 10.79
C VAL A 111 -13.33 -0.29 10.28
N ARG A 112 -13.18 -0.45 8.96
CA ARG A 112 -12.83 -1.75 8.36
C ARG A 112 -11.49 -2.24 8.92
N LYS A 113 -10.42 -1.43 8.88
CA LYS A 113 -9.10 -1.79 9.43
C LYS A 113 -9.19 -2.27 10.89
N LEU A 114 -9.95 -1.56 11.74
CA LEU A 114 -10.14 -1.94 13.15
C LEU A 114 -10.85 -3.29 13.31
N ILE A 115 -11.90 -3.55 12.54
CA ILE A 115 -12.61 -4.83 12.55
C ILE A 115 -11.72 -5.99 12.08
N PHE A 116 -10.81 -5.74 11.15
CA PHE A 116 -9.81 -6.72 10.74
C PHE A 116 -8.83 -7.03 11.88
N ALA A 117 -8.41 -6.03 12.65
CA ALA A 117 -7.51 -6.20 13.78
C ALA A 117 -8.15 -6.95 14.98
N GLU A 118 -9.44 -6.72 15.25
CA GLU A 118 -10.15 -7.27 16.43
C GLU A 118 -10.73 -8.69 16.28
N ASN A 119 -10.54 -9.38 15.15
CA ASN A 119 -11.12 -10.71 14.93
C ASN A 119 -10.09 -11.88 14.94
N PRO A 120 -9.51 -12.25 16.11
CA PRO A 120 -8.54 -13.36 16.23
C PRO A 120 -9.07 -14.73 15.76
N GLY A 121 -10.39 -14.93 15.75
CA GLY A 121 -11.03 -16.24 15.57
C GLY A 121 -11.31 -16.67 14.12
N LYS A 122 -11.09 -15.79 13.14
CA LYS A 122 -11.14 -16.13 11.70
C LYS A 122 -9.92 -15.62 10.92
N GLY A 123 -8.93 -15.09 11.64
CA GLY A 123 -7.59 -14.75 11.12
C GLY A 123 -6.73 -15.97 10.80
N GLN A 124 -7.20 -17.21 11.04
CA GLN A 124 -6.63 -18.37 10.37
C GLN A 124 -7.17 -18.49 8.93
N ARG A 125 -6.47 -17.79 8.05
CA ARG A 125 -6.10 -18.24 6.70
C ARG A 125 -7.25 -18.44 5.71
N GLY A 126 -7.56 -17.34 5.02
CA GLY A 126 -7.43 -17.35 3.57
C GLY A 126 -5.97 -17.09 3.17
N LYS A 127 -5.08 -18.07 3.38
CA LYS A 127 -3.75 -18.12 2.74
C LYS A 127 -3.92 -17.75 1.26
N GLY A 128 -3.31 -16.68 0.79
CA GLY A 128 -3.28 -16.42 -0.65
C GLY A 128 -3.22 -14.98 -1.13
N LYS A 129 -3.36 -13.93 -0.30
CA LYS A 129 -3.14 -12.54 -0.77
C LYS A 129 -2.23 -11.68 0.08
N SER A 130 -2.26 -11.79 1.41
CA SER A 130 -1.27 -11.11 2.29
C SER A 130 0.07 -11.86 2.42
N ASP A 131 0.16 -13.11 1.95
CA ASP A 131 1.35 -13.96 2.11
C ASP A 131 2.51 -13.57 1.18
N LYS A 132 2.27 -12.76 0.12
CA LYS A 132 3.30 -12.47 -0.90
C LYS A 132 4.30 -11.37 -0.52
N ARG A 133 3.89 -10.32 0.19
CA ARG A 133 4.86 -9.36 0.76
C ARG A 133 5.77 -10.08 1.76
N HIS A 134 5.17 -10.87 2.64
CA HIS A 134 5.89 -11.73 3.56
C HIS A 134 6.74 -12.82 2.89
N ASP A 135 6.48 -13.19 1.64
CA ASP A 135 7.32 -14.14 0.90
C ASP A 135 8.72 -13.55 0.65
N ALA A 136 8.80 -12.33 0.14
CA ALA A 136 10.08 -11.65 -0.10
C ALA A 136 10.85 -11.38 1.20
N GLU A 137 10.17 -10.88 2.25
CA GLU A 137 10.83 -10.65 3.55
C GLU A 137 11.26 -11.97 4.22
N SER A 138 10.45 -13.03 4.11
CA SER A 138 10.80 -14.37 4.62
C SER A 138 11.96 -14.96 3.86
N GLN A 139 11.97 -14.87 2.53
CA GLN A 139 13.04 -15.38 1.67
C GLN A 139 14.33 -14.62 1.93
N ALA A 140 14.27 -13.29 2.05
CA ALA A 140 15.41 -12.47 2.43
C ALA A 140 15.95 -12.86 3.82
N THR A 141 15.05 -13.08 4.79
CA THR A 141 15.41 -13.52 6.14
C THR A 141 16.09 -14.89 6.12
N ALA A 142 15.54 -15.85 5.37
CA ALA A 142 16.13 -17.17 5.21
C ALA A 142 17.53 -17.10 4.56
N ALA A 143 17.69 -16.27 3.52
CA ALA A 143 18.98 -16.05 2.88
C ALA A 143 20.01 -15.43 3.83
N ILE A 144 19.62 -14.44 4.63
CA ILE A 144 20.48 -13.84 5.68
C ILE A 144 20.91 -14.90 6.69
N GLU A 145 19.99 -15.73 7.19
CA GLU A 145 20.30 -16.78 8.14
C GLU A 145 21.24 -17.86 7.55
N ARG A 146 21.07 -18.22 6.26
CA ARG A 146 22.02 -19.09 5.54
C ARG A 146 23.42 -18.49 5.52
N ARG A 147 23.52 -17.20 5.18
CA ARG A 147 24.80 -16.48 5.11
C ARG A 147 25.46 -16.33 6.49
N LYS A 148 24.69 -16.07 7.55
CA LYS A 148 25.17 -16.08 8.94
C LYS A 148 25.80 -17.42 9.32
N LYS A 149 25.15 -18.55 8.97
CA LYS A 149 25.69 -19.90 9.19
C LYS A 149 27.01 -20.16 8.45
N GLN A 150 27.25 -19.46 7.34
CA GLN A 150 28.51 -19.51 6.59
C GLN A 150 29.58 -18.54 7.13
N GLY A 151 29.31 -17.82 8.23
CA GLY A 151 30.22 -16.87 8.85
C GLY A 151 30.18 -15.46 8.24
N LEU A 152 29.18 -15.16 7.39
CA LEU A 152 29.01 -13.87 6.74
C LEU A 152 28.00 -13.00 7.50
N ALA A 153 28.31 -12.65 8.74
CA ALA A 153 27.48 -11.78 9.58
C ALA A 153 27.58 -10.31 9.17
N GLY A 154 26.48 -9.58 9.27
CA GLY A 154 26.39 -8.13 9.04
C GLY A 154 26.32 -7.33 10.33
N ALA A 155 26.59 -6.02 10.26
CA ALA A 155 26.56 -5.14 11.43
C ALA A 155 25.16 -5.02 12.08
N SER A 156 24.09 -5.30 11.33
CA SER A 156 22.74 -5.38 11.92
C SER A 156 22.62 -6.55 12.91
N ASP A 157 23.38 -7.62 12.74
CA ASP A 157 23.21 -8.85 13.51
C ASP A 157 23.69 -8.71 14.96
N ASP A 158 24.57 -7.74 15.23
CA ASP A 158 25.08 -7.42 16.57
C ASP A 158 23.97 -6.96 17.52
N ASP A 159 22.90 -6.38 16.98
CA ASP A 159 21.79 -5.81 17.72
C ASP A 159 20.61 -6.78 17.96
N GLU A 160 20.73 -8.04 17.50
CA GLU A 160 19.67 -9.05 17.65
C GLU A 160 19.37 -9.40 19.11
N GLY A 161 20.37 -9.31 19.99
CA GLY A 161 20.26 -9.65 21.41
C GLY A 161 19.49 -8.64 22.27
N LYS A 162 19.07 -7.50 21.70
CA LYS A 162 18.27 -6.48 22.40
C LYS A 162 16.85 -7.00 22.69
N SER A 163 16.27 -6.56 23.80
CA SER A 163 14.90 -6.94 24.19
C SER A 163 13.86 -6.35 23.22
N ASP A 164 12.72 -7.02 23.05
CA ASP A 164 11.67 -6.58 22.11
C ASP A 164 11.14 -5.17 22.42
N GLN A 165 11.17 -4.77 23.69
CA GLN A 165 10.80 -3.42 24.09
C GLN A 165 11.84 -2.38 23.63
N GLU A 166 13.13 -2.65 23.81
CA GLU A 166 14.21 -1.79 23.29
C GLU A 166 14.17 -1.75 21.75
N LYS A 167 13.76 -2.86 21.13
CA LYS A 167 13.59 -2.93 19.68
C LYS A 167 12.50 -2.02 19.17
N LEU A 168 11.36 -2.04 19.85
CA LEU A 168 10.20 -1.24 19.51
C LEU A 168 10.48 0.26 19.70
N GLU A 169 11.03 0.65 20.85
CA GLU A 169 11.35 2.06 21.14
C GLU A 169 12.37 2.65 20.15
N ALA A 170 13.42 1.89 19.80
CA ALA A 170 14.42 2.37 18.85
C ALA A 170 13.87 2.42 17.40
N LEU A 171 13.00 1.48 17.02
CA LEU A 171 12.35 1.49 15.72
C LEU A 171 11.35 2.65 15.58
N GLU A 172 10.51 2.89 16.60
CA GLU A 172 9.61 4.05 16.63
C GLU A 172 10.38 5.37 16.52
N LYS A 173 11.50 5.49 17.24
CA LYS A 173 12.36 6.65 17.16
C LYS A 173 12.97 6.83 15.76
N ALA A 174 13.47 5.76 15.16
CA ALA A 174 14.03 5.81 13.81
C ALA A 174 12.98 6.22 12.76
N LEU A 175 11.75 5.72 12.88
CA LEU A 175 10.63 6.11 12.03
C LEU A 175 10.25 7.58 12.22
N ALA A 176 10.26 8.07 13.47
CA ALA A 176 10.01 9.47 13.76
C ALA A 176 11.11 10.39 13.21
N ASP A 177 12.38 10.02 13.38
CA ASP A 177 13.54 10.74 12.82
C ASP A 177 13.53 10.73 11.28
N ALA A 178 12.97 9.68 10.67
CA ALA A 178 12.71 9.56 9.24
C ALA A 178 11.56 10.46 8.73
N GLY A 179 10.91 11.22 9.61
CA GLY A 179 9.81 12.12 9.28
C GLY A 179 8.47 11.42 9.08
N ILE A 180 8.34 10.17 9.53
CA ILE A 180 7.08 9.44 9.53
C ILE A 180 6.29 9.88 10.77
N THR A 181 5.03 10.26 10.56
CA THR A 181 4.18 10.77 11.64
C THR A 181 3.78 9.67 12.60
N SER A 182 3.47 10.01 13.85
CA SER A 182 3.03 9.01 14.86
C SER A 182 1.82 8.21 14.38
N ASP A 183 0.91 8.84 13.63
CA ASP A 183 -0.27 8.20 13.07
C ASP A 183 0.11 7.18 11.97
N GLU A 184 1.09 7.50 11.12
CA GLU A 184 1.62 6.56 10.12
C GLU A 184 2.42 5.41 10.76
N ILE A 185 3.13 5.68 11.87
CA ILE A 185 3.85 4.66 12.65
C ILE A 185 2.85 3.66 13.26
N GLU A 186 1.73 4.12 13.82
CA GLU A 186 0.66 3.24 14.30
C GLU A 186 0.05 2.40 13.17
N GLU A 187 -0.08 2.95 11.95
CA GLU A 187 -0.55 2.19 10.79
C GLU A 187 0.46 1.17 10.24
N ILE A 188 1.76 1.41 10.42
CA ILE A 188 2.85 0.51 10.00
C ILE A 188 2.91 -0.77 10.86
N ASP A 189 2.18 -0.82 11.97
CA ASP A 189 2.11 -1.96 12.89
C ASP A 189 3.50 -2.39 13.36
N VAL A 190 4.25 -1.43 13.91
CA VAL A 190 5.62 -1.58 14.42
C VAL A 190 5.75 -2.78 15.36
N LYS A 191 4.69 -3.06 16.12
CA LYS A 191 4.64 -4.22 17.02
C LYS A 191 4.66 -5.52 16.24
N ASN A 192 3.80 -5.68 15.23
CA ASN A 192 3.89 -6.85 14.35
C ASN A 192 5.21 -6.89 13.60
N ILE A 193 5.80 -5.76 13.23
CA ILE A 193 7.12 -5.73 12.58
C ILE A 193 8.23 -6.31 13.46
N VAL A 194 8.23 -5.99 14.76
CA VAL A 194 9.17 -6.59 15.73
C VAL A 194 8.86 -8.08 15.89
N ASP A 195 7.59 -8.44 16.02
CA ASP A 195 7.11 -9.81 16.28
C ASP A 195 7.28 -10.76 15.07
N LEU A 196 7.22 -10.25 13.83
CA LEU A 196 7.25 -11.03 12.58
C LEU A 196 8.60 -11.73 12.31
N GLY A 197 9.63 -11.48 13.12
CA GLY A 197 10.94 -12.15 13.01
C GLY A 197 11.73 -11.84 11.73
N HIS A 198 11.18 -11.05 10.81
CA HIS A 198 11.84 -10.67 9.56
C HIS A 198 13.06 -9.79 9.81
N LYS A 199 14.13 -10.09 9.07
CA LYS A 199 15.43 -9.39 9.11
C LYS A 199 15.50 -8.21 8.16
N VAL A 200 14.68 -8.21 7.11
CA VAL A 200 14.57 -7.11 6.13
C VAL A 200 13.14 -6.62 6.14
N LEU A 201 12.97 -5.30 6.07
CA LEU A 201 11.67 -4.65 6.00
C LEU A 201 11.70 -3.59 4.91
N PHE A 202 10.69 -3.60 4.07
CA PHE A 202 10.50 -2.57 3.05
C PHE A 202 9.50 -1.53 3.55
N LEU A 203 9.92 -0.28 3.52
CA LEU A 203 9.14 0.87 3.95
C LEU A 203 9.16 1.91 2.83
N GLU A 204 8.19 2.80 2.81
CA GLU A 204 8.12 3.85 1.80
C GLU A 204 8.11 5.23 2.47
N ARG A 205 8.92 6.15 1.97
CA ARG A 205 8.90 7.55 2.43
C ARG A 205 9.31 8.50 1.30
N SER A 206 8.91 9.75 1.40
CA SER A 206 9.41 10.81 0.51
C SER A 206 10.80 11.23 0.97
N MET A 207 11.80 11.13 0.11
CA MET A 207 13.17 11.54 0.41
C MET A 207 13.62 12.64 -0.54
N ASP A 208 14.34 13.63 -0.01
CA ASP A 208 14.97 14.69 -0.80
C ASP A 208 16.36 14.24 -1.26
N SER A 209 16.39 13.28 -2.19
CA SER A 209 17.59 12.67 -2.75
C SER A 209 17.31 12.07 -4.12
N ASP A 210 18.33 12.00 -4.97
CA ASP A 210 18.30 11.27 -6.24
C ASP A 210 18.33 9.74 -6.05
N ALA A 211 18.62 9.26 -4.83
CA ALA A 211 18.63 7.84 -4.53
C ALA A 211 17.23 7.22 -4.64
N PHE A 212 17.12 6.09 -5.34
CA PHE A 212 15.87 5.35 -5.46
C PHE A 212 15.43 4.71 -4.14
N PHE A 213 16.38 4.23 -3.34
CA PHE A 213 16.14 3.68 -2.01
C PHE A 213 17.30 4.01 -1.08
N SER A 214 17.07 3.92 0.23
CA SER A 214 18.10 4.00 1.27
C SER A 214 17.99 2.81 2.22
N VAL A 215 19.09 2.45 2.87
CA VAL A 215 19.13 1.35 3.83
C VAL A 215 19.57 1.89 5.19
N GLU A 216 18.77 1.64 6.22
CA GLU A 216 19.08 1.93 7.61
C GLU A 216 19.16 0.62 8.40
N LYS A 217 20.02 0.60 9.41
CA LYS A 217 20.27 -0.58 10.24
C LYS A 217 19.76 -0.27 11.62
N GLU A 218 18.60 -0.81 11.94
CA GLU A 218 17.94 -0.53 13.21
C GLU A 218 17.62 -1.85 13.89
N VAL A 219 18.18 -2.00 15.08
CA VAL A 219 17.77 -3.01 16.05
C VAL A 219 17.70 -4.46 15.53
N GLY A 220 18.77 -4.94 14.92
CA GLY A 220 18.75 -6.30 14.37
C GLY A 220 18.16 -6.40 12.98
N LYS A 221 17.65 -5.31 12.39
CA LYS A 221 16.91 -5.32 11.12
C LYS A 221 17.53 -4.37 10.09
N LEU A 222 17.30 -4.69 8.82
CA LEU A 222 17.62 -3.86 7.67
C LEU A 222 16.33 -3.20 7.18
N LEU A 223 16.22 -1.89 7.38
CA LEU A 223 15.10 -1.09 6.90
C LEU A 223 15.46 -0.54 5.51
N VAL A 224 14.72 -0.98 4.49
CA VAL A 224 14.87 -0.53 3.12
C VAL A 224 13.78 0.48 2.82
N TYR A 225 14.14 1.76 2.79
CA TYR A 225 13.21 2.85 2.47
C TYR A 225 13.20 3.14 0.98
N ILE A 226 12.03 2.98 0.35
CA ILE A 226 11.80 3.28 -1.05
C ILE A 226 11.39 4.75 -1.18
N ASN A 227 12.04 5.49 -2.10
CA ASN A 227 11.81 6.92 -2.30
C ASN A 227 10.55 7.20 -3.14
N LYS A 228 9.48 7.69 -2.51
CA LYS A 228 8.24 8.10 -3.23
C LYS A 228 8.45 9.24 -4.22
N ASN A 229 9.48 10.07 -4.02
CA ASN A 229 9.81 11.18 -4.93
C ASN A 229 10.59 10.70 -6.17
N HIS A 230 11.23 9.53 -6.12
CA HIS A 230 11.99 9.03 -7.26
C HIS A 230 11.06 8.44 -8.32
N LYS A 231 11.30 8.75 -9.60
CA LYS A 231 10.40 8.34 -10.71
C LYS A 231 10.18 6.83 -10.77
N ALA A 232 11.20 6.03 -10.45
CA ALA A 232 11.09 4.56 -10.48
C ALA A 232 10.05 4.01 -9.48
N TYR A 233 9.69 4.75 -8.41
CA TYR A 233 8.63 4.32 -7.50
C TYR A 233 7.29 4.15 -8.25
N ARG A 234 6.90 5.13 -9.06
CA ARG A 234 5.65 5.08 -9.82
C ARG A 234 5.65 4.02 -10.92
N TYR A 235 6.79 3.85 -11.59
CA TYR A 235 6.90 2.95 -12.74
C TYR A 235 7.14 1.49 -12.36
N LEU A 236 7.66 1.22 -11.16
CA LEU A 236 7.96 -0.12 -10.69
C LEU A 236 7.10 -0.51 -9.50
N ILE A 237 7.28 0.17 -8.36
CA ILE A 237 6.74 -0.27 -7.08
C ILE A 237 5.22 -0.10 -7.03
N SER A 238 4.70 1.10 -7.33
CA SER A 238 3.25 1.28 -7.35
C SER A 238 2.56 0.48 -8.46
N THR A 239 3.26 0.19 -9.56
CA THR A 239 2.73 -0.64 -10.65
C THR A 239 2.58 -2.10 -10.19
N LEU A 240 3.59 -2.63 -9.51
CA LEU A 240 3.56 -3.98 -8.93
C LEU A 240 2.54 -4.10 -7.80
N ASP A 241 2.48 -3.12 -6.90
CA ASP A 241 1.50 -3.10 -5.81
C ASP A 241 0.05 -3.08 -6.32
N LEU A 242 -0.22 -2.32 -7.38
CA LEU A 242 -1.54 -2.32 -8.02
C LEU A 242 -1.84 -3.68 -8.67
N MET A 243 -0.85 -4.36 -9.28
CA MET A 243 -1.07 -5.70 -9.84
C MET A 243 -1.36 -6.76 -8.76
N GLU A 244 -0.77 -6.63 -7.58
CA GLU A 244 -0.94 -7.61 -6.51
C GLU A 244 -2.24 -7.44 -5.72
N ASN A 245 -2.72 -6.19 -5.61
CA ASN A 245 -3.82 -5.83 -4.72
C ASN A 245 -5.13 -5.49 -5.46
N ASP A 246 -5.10 -5.31 -6.77
CA ASP A 246 -6.30 -5.02 -7.57
C ASP A 246 -6.85 -6.30 -8.22
N ASP A 247 -7.85 -6.87 -7.55
CA ASP A 247 -8.51 -8.13 -7.92
C ASP A 247 -9.45 -7.98 -9.13
N ASP A 248 -9.75 -6.75 -9.53
CA ASP A 248 -10.70 -6.39 -10.59
C ASP A 248 -10.00 -6.06 -11.92
N LEU A 249 -8.67 -6.21 -11.99
CA LEU A 249 -7.93 -5.97 -13.23
C LEU A 249 -8.26 -7.00 -14.30
N GLU A 250 -8.80 -6.50 -15.41
CA GLU A 250 -8.93 -7.27 -16.65
C GLU A 250 -7.56 -7.77 -17.12
N GLU A 251 -7.54 -8.92 -17.79
CA GLU A 251 -6.31 -9.61 -18.22
C GLU A 251 -5.40 -8.69 -19.08
N GLU A 252 -6.00 -7.82 -19.90
CA GLU A 252 -5.28 -6.82 -20.70
C GLU A 252 -4.59 -5.77 -19.82
N GLY A 253 -5.27 -5.27 -18.79
CA GLY A 253 -4.72 -4.32 -17.82
C GLY A 253 -3.63 -4.92 -16.92
N LEU A 254 -3.64 -6.23 -16.69
CA LEU A 254 -2.54 -6.94 -16.01
C LEU A 254 -1.29 -7.03 -16.91
N ARG A 255 -1.47 -7.33 -18.20
CA ARG A 255 -0.35 -7.41 -19.17
C ARG A 255 0.32 -6.06 -19.33
N ASP A 256 -0.44 -4.99 -19.47
CA ASP A 256 0.12 -3.64 -19.63
C ASP A 256 0.94 -3.21 -18.42
N ARG A 257 0.45 -3.49 -17.20
CA ARG A 257 1.20 -3.22 -15.96
C ARG A 257 2.45 -4.10 -15.85
N ALA A 258 2.38 -5.38 -16.21
CA ALA A 258 3.55 -6.26 -16.25
C ALA A 258 4.61 -5.74 -17.24
N HIS A 259 4.17 -5.27 -18.41
CA HIS A 259 5.04 -4.63 -19.39
C HIS A 259 5.67 -3.35 -18.85
N GLN A 260 4.92 -2.53 -18.13
CA GLN A 260 5.42 -1.31 -17.50
C GLN A 260 6.47 -1.60 -16.42
N ALA A 261 6.21 -2.59 -15.55
CA ALA A 261 7.18 -3.02 -14.54
C ALA A 261 8.45 -3.58 -15.17
N SER A 262 8.33 -4.45 -16.19
CA SER A 262 9.46 -4.99 -16.95
C SER A 262 10.28 -3.88 -17.63
N LYS A 263 9.60 -2.91 -18.23
CA LYS A 263 10.24 -1.73 -18.83
C LYS A 263 11.00 -0.91 -17.76
N ALA A 264 10.43 -0.73 -16.58
CA ALA A 264 11.08 -0.01 -15.49
C ALA A 264 12.37 -0.72 -15.03
N VAL A 265 12.34 -2.04 -14.85
CA VAL A 265 13.54 -2.84 -14.53
C VAL A 265 14.61 -2.70 -15.62
N ASN A 266 14.23 -2.82 -16.89
CA ASN A 266 15.17 -2.67 -18.00
C ASN A 266 15.81 -1.27 -18.06
N LEU A 267 15.04 -0.22 -17.75
CA LEU A 267 15.57 1.15 -17.68
C LEU A 267 16.53 1.34 -16.50
N LEU A 268 16.25 0.76 -15.34
CA LEU A 268 17.16 0.78 -14.19
C LEU A 268 18.48 0.06 -14.49
N LEU A 269 18.42 -1.12 -15.14
CA LEU A 269 19.60 -1.84 -15.59
C LEU A 269 20.37 -1.08 -16.69
N SER A 270 19.66 -0.39 -17.58
CA SER A 270 20.27 0.48 -18.60
C SER A 270 20.99 1.67 -17.96
N ALA A 271 20.44 2.24 -16.88
CA ALA A 271 21.10 3.30 -16.11
C ALA A 271 22.38 2.78 -15.44
N TRP A 272 22.39 1.57 -14.89
CA TRP A 272 23.62 0.93 -14.39
C TRP A 272 24.63 0.71 -15.52
N ALA A 273 24.19 0.17 -16.67
CA ALA A 273 25.06 -0.06 -17.82
C ALA A 273 25.72 1.25 -18.29
N ARG A 274 24.97 2.36 -18.26
CA ARG A 274 25.51 3.67 -18.57
C ARG A 274 26.50 4.17 -17.51
N LEU A 275 26.22 3.97 -16.22
CA LEU A 275 27.14 4.30 -15.13
C LEU A 275 28.48 3.57 -15.30
N GLU A 276 28.46 2.29 -15.69
CA GLU A 276 29.68 1.51 -15.94
C GLU A 276 30.43 1.99 -17.19
N ASP A 277 29.72 2.32 -18.28
CA ASP A 277 30.29 2.85 -19.53
C ASP A 277 30.98 4.21 -19.35
N GLU A 278 30.43 5.07 -18.49
CA GLU A 278 30.99 6.40 -18.21
C GLU A 278 32.21 6.35 -17.28
N ALA A 279 32.32 5.31 -16.45
CA ALA A 279 33.39 5.15 -15.48
C ALA A 279 34.74 4.78 -16.12
N LYS A 280 35.85 5.19 -15.49
CA LYS A 280 37.21 4.92 -15.98
C LYS A 280 38.16 4.50 -14.87
N GLY A 281 39.22 3.77 -15.25
CA GLY A 281 40.31 3.42 -14.35
C GLY A 281 39.85 2.65 -13.11
N ASP A 282 40.17 3.17 -11.92
CA ASP A 282 39.90 2.51 -10.64
C ASP A 282 38.41 2.51 -10.28
N GLU A 283 37.67 3.52 -10.71
CA GLU A 283 36.23 3.64 -10.49
C GLU A 283 35.48 2.54 -11.23
N LEU A 284 35.80 2.33 -12.51
CA LEU A 284 35.25 1.24 -13.31
C LEU A 284 35.49 -0.12 -12.64
N ARG A 285 36.71 -0.35 -12.13
CA ARG A 285 37.02 -1.60 -11.42
C ARG A 285 36.15 -1.79 -10.18
N LYS A 286 35.89 -0.73 -9.41
CA LYS A 286 35.02 -0.78 -8.23
C LYS A 286 33.57 -1.06 -8.61
N ILE A 287 33.02 -0.37 -9.61
CA ILE A 287 31.65 -0.59 -10.09
C ILE A 287 31.45 -2.03 -10.57
N MET A 288 32.40 -2.55 -11.35
CA MET A 288 32.37 -3.95 -11.80
C MET A 288 32.41 -4.95 -10.65
N LEU A 289 33.23 -4.69 -9.62
CA LEU A 289 33.27 -5.52 -8.41
C LEU A 289 31.93 -5.47 -7.66
N PHE A 290 31.37 -4.29 -7.44
CA PHE A 290 30.07 -4.15 -6.80
C PHE A 290 28.95 -4.85 -7.57
N ARG A 291 28.93 -4.77 -8.90
CA ARG A 291 27.97 -5.51 -9.72
C ARG A 291 28.10 -7.01 -9.55
N ARG A 292 29.32 -7.54 -9.52
CA ARG A 292 29.58 -8.97 -9.33
C ARG A 292 29.21 -9.44 -7.93
N ASP A 293 29.58 -8.68 -6.92
CA ASP A 293 29.26 -8.99 -5.54
C ASP A 293 27.75 -8.92 -5.28
N TRP A 294 27.08 -7.90 -5.81
CA TRP A 294 25.63 -7.80 -5.75
C TRP A 294 24.96 -8.97 -6.46
N GLY A 295 25.39 -9.31 -7.69
CA GLY A 295 24.87 -10.45 -8.43
C GLY A 295 24.99 -11.78 -7.68
N ARG A 296 26.15 -12.03 -7.05
CA ARG A 296 26.36 -13.22 -6.22
C ARG A 296 25.46 -13.26 -4.99
N ILE A 297 25.27 -12.12 -4.31
CA ILE A 297 24.37 -12.05 -3.14
C ILE A 297 22.91 -12.20 -3.59
N SER A 298 22.52 -11.58 -4.71
CA SER A 298 21.18 -11.71 -5.27
C SER A 298 20.85 -13.16 -5.64
N GLU A 299 21.80 -13.91 -6.18
CA GLU A 299 21.63 -15.35 -6.46
C GLU A 299 21.28 -16.13 -5.17
N ASP A 300 21.98 -15.89 -4.06
CA ASP A 300 21.67 -16.51 -2.77
C ASP A 300 20.27 -16.15 -2.22
N PHE A 301 19.81 -14.93 -2.52
CA PHE A 301 18.50 -14.42 -2.08
C PHE A 301 17.36 -14.92 -2.96
N LEU A 302 17.60 -15.12 -4.26
CA LEU A 302 16.61 -15.63 -5.20
C LEU A 302 16.49 -17.15 -5.18
N ALA A 303 17.49 -17.88 -4.64
CA ALA A 303 17.43 -19.32 -4.50
C ALA A 303 16.24 -19.75 -3.61
N ASP A 304 15.27 -20.42 -4.22
CA ASP A 304 14.09 -20.98 -3.54
C ASP A 304 14.54 -22.18 -2.67
N PRO A 305 14.31 -22.16 -1.34
CA PRO A 305 14.63 -23.29 -0.48
C PRO A 305 13.83 -24.57 -0.79
N ASP A 306 12.70 -24.46 -1.50
CA ASP A 306 11.81 -25.57 -1.88
C ASP A 306 11.88 -25.92 -3.39
N GLU A 307 12.74 -25.26 -4.17
CA GLU A 307 12.97 -25.61 -5.58
C GLU A 307 13.54 -27.03 -5.67
N LYS A 308 12.70 -27.98 -6.07
CA LYS A 308 13.21 -29.21 -6.68
C LYS A 308 13.84 -28.79 -8.00
N GLU A 309 15.08 -29.21 -8.26
CA GLU A 309 15.70 -29.07 -9.58
C GLU A 309 14.70 -29.57 -10.65
N GLU A 310 14.01 -28.64 -11.31
CA GLU A 310 13.27 -28.97 -12.51
C GLU A 310 14.32 -29.20 -13.60
N ASP A 311 14.47 -30.46 -13.99
CA ASP A 311 15.31 -30.83 -15.11
C ASP A 311 14.69 -30.29 -16.40
N TRP A 312 15.13 -29.10 -16.82
CA TRP A 312 14.72 -28.44 -18.06
C TRP A 312 15.22 -29.16 -19.33
N THR A 313 15.74 -30.40 -19.24
CA THR A 313 16.21 -31.19 -20.40
C THR A 313 15.24 -32.28 -20.88
N SER A 314 13.97 -32.26 -20.48
CA SER A 314 12.92 -33.16 -21.03
C SER A 314 12.14 -32.56 -22.20
#